data_AF-A0A6S6MHT6-F1
#
_entry.id   AF-A0A6S6MHT6-F1
#
_cell.length_a   1.000
_cell.length_b   1.000
_cell.length_c   1.000
_cell.angle_alpha   90.00
_cell.angle_beta   90.00
_cell.angle_gamma   90.00
#
_symmetry.space_group_name_H-M   'P 1'
#
loop_
_entity.id
_entity.type
_entity.pdbx_description
1 polymer ?
#
loop_
_entity_poly.entity_id
_entity_poly.type
_entity_poly.pdbx_seq_one_letter_code
_entity_poly.pdbx_strand_id
1 'polypeptide(L)' 'MNIIKKYELGYVTYEELIEEIWGYGQQLINQVGIDCFCFYIESGSGYHRYRYYIVPYPSE' A
#
# COMPACT_ATOMS: atom_id res chain seq x y z
N MET A 1 0.14 -6.83 4.80
CA MET A 1 -0.77 -5.79 4.30
C MET A 1 -0.91 -4.73 5.38
N ASN A 2 -0.57 -3.47 5.12
CA ASN A 2 -0.65 -2.40 6.13
C ASN A 2 -2.12 -1.98 6.40
N ILE A 3 -2.38 -1.23 7.47
CA ILE A 3 -3.73 -0.83 7.89
C ILE A 3 -4.44 0.06 6.84
N ILE A 4 -3.71 0.91 6.11
CA ILE A 4 -4.25 1.74 5.02
C ILE A 4 -4.79 0.85 3.90
N LYS A 5 -4.04 -0.18 3.49
CA LYS A 5 -4.45 -1.11 2.44
C LYS A 5 -5.61 -2.00 2.89
N LYS A 6 -5.63 -2.37 4.18
CA LYS A 6 -6.80 -3.07 4.76
C LYS A 6 -8.05 -2.19 4.68
N TYR A 7 -7.93 -0.89 4.97
CA TYR A 7 -9.04 0.05 4.87
C TYR A 7 -9.52 0.23 3.42
N GLU A 8 -8.59 0.42 2.47
CA GLU A 8 -8.92 0.51 1.04
C GLU A 8 -9.65 -0.72 0.50
N LEU A 9 -9.38 -1.90 1.07
CA LEU A 9 -10.01 -3.16 0.71
C LEU A 9 -11.27 -3.49 1.54
N GLY A 10 -11.68 -2.59 2.45
CA GLY A 10 -12.88 -2.75 3.28
C GLY A 10 -12.74 -3.77 4.42
N TYR A 11 -11.50 -4.15 4.79
CA TYR A 11 -11.26 -5.10 5.88
C TYR A 11 -11.28 -4.46 7.28
N VAL A 12 -11.15 -3.15 7.37
CA VAL A 12 -11.17 -2.40 8.64
C VAL A 12 -12.01 -1.13 8.48
N THR A 13 -12.59 -0.66 9.58
CA THR A 13 -13.40 0.56 9.57
C THR A 13 -12.54 1.82 9.60
N TYR A 14 -13.19 2.97 9.42
CA TYR A 14 -12.51 4.26 9.53
C TYR A 14 -12.02 4.53 10.97
N GLU A 15 -12.78 4.12 11.98
CA GLU A 15 -12.40 4.28 13.39
C GLU A 15 -11.13 3.49 13.72
N GLU A 16 -11.06 2.23 13.28
CA GLU A 16 -9.88 1.37 13.44
C GLU A 16 -8.65 1.92 12.70
N LEU A 17 -8.85 2.51 11.51
CA LEU A 17 -7.78 3.18 10.77
C LEU A 17 -7.22 4.39 11.54
N ILE A 18 -8.10 5.22 12.10
CA ILE A 18 -7.71 6.45 12.80
C ILE A 18 -6.95 6.13 14.09
N GLU A 19 -7.42 5.16 14.87
CA GLU A 19 -6.74 4.73 16.10
C GLU A 19 -5.30 4.29 15.83
N GLU A 20 -5.10 3.48 14.79
CA GLU A 20 -3.79 2.96 14.40
C GLU A 20 -2.88 4.06 13.82
N ILE A 21 -3.45 4.99 13.04
CA ILE A 21 -2.72 6.16 12.52
C ILE A 21 -2.33 7.12 13.65
N TRP A 22 -3.14 7.27 14.70
CA TRP A 22 -2.79 8.17 15.81
C TRP A 22 -1.66 7.61 16.68
N GLY A 23 -1.51 6.29 16.79
CA GLY A 23 -0.43 5.65 17.54
C GLY A 23 0.94 5.72 16.85
N TYR A 24 1.04 5.26 15.60
CA TYR A 24 2.30 5.13 14.86
C TYR A 24 2.25 5.70 13.44
N GLY A 25 1.23 6.49 13.12
CA GLY A 25 0.89 6.88 11.75
C GLY A 25 1.99 7.62 11.01
N GLN A 26 2.86 8.37 11.69
CA GLN A 26 3.94 9.06 10.98
C GLN A 26 4.96 8.06 10.39
N GLN A 27 5.30 6.99 11.10
CA GLN A 27 6.18 5.94 10.56
C GLN A 27 5.48 5.17 9.44
N LEU A 28 4.20 4.83 9.63
CA LEU A 28 3.40 4.11 8.66
C LEU A 28 3.22 4.91 7.35
N ILE A 29 2.85 6.19 7.46
CA ILE A 29 2.67 7.10 6.32
C ILE A 29 4.01 7.30 5.61
N ASN A 30 5.10 7.48 6.34
CA ASN A 30 6.43 7.60 5.73
C ASN A 30 6.80 6.35 4.94
N GLN A 31 6.54 5.16 5.47
CA GLN A 31 6.82 3.90 4.78
C GLN A 31 6.01 3.76 3.49
N VAL A 32 4.70 4.06 3.54
CA VAL A 32 3.84 4.06 2.35
C VAL A 32 4.28 5.11 1.33
N GLY A 33 4.64 6.30 1.81
CA GLY A 33 5.13 7.39 0.98
C GLY A 33 6.42 7.00 0.24
N ILE A 34 7.37 6.37 0.92
CA ILE A 34 8.61 5.87 0.31
C ILE A 34 8.30 4.80 -0.74
N ASP A 35 7.41 3.85 -0.44
CA ASP A 35 7.05 2.80 -1.40
C ASP A 35 6.41 3.38 -2.67
N CYS A 36 5.49 4.34 -2.54
CA CYS A 36 4.89 5.04 -3.66
C CYS A 36 5.92 5.86 -4.45
N PHE A 37 6.81 6.57 -3.76
CA PHE A 37 7.86 7.35 -4.41
C PHE A 37 8.79 6.46 -5.24
N CYS A 38 9.26 5.35 -4.67
CA CYS A 38 10.08 4.38 -5.38
C CYS A 38 9.36 3.82 -6.61
N PHE A 39 8.08 3.47 -6.49
CA PHE A 39 7.28 2.99 -7.62
C PHE A 39 7.25 3.99 -8.77
N TYR A 40 6.99 5.28 -8.51
CA TYR A 40 6.90 6.28 -9.57
C TYR A 40 8.25 6.55 -10.24
N ILE A 41 9.35 6.58 -9.48
CA ILE A 41 10.69 6.72 -10.04
C ILE A 41 11.06 5.53 -10.93
N GLU A 42 10.80 4.31 -10.47
CA GLU A 42 11.03 3.08 -11.22
C GLU A 42 10.17 3.03 -12.50
N SER A 43 8.88 3.34 -12.37
CA SER A 43 7.96 3.42 -13.51
C SER A 43 8.43 4.45 -14.54
N GLY A 44 8.91 5.61 -14.11
CA GLY A 44 9.42 6.66 -14.99
C GLY A 44 10.70 6.26 -15.73
N SER A 45 11.49 5.33 -15.20
CA SER A 45 12.68 4.77 -15.85
C SER A 45 12.37 3.56 -16.74
N GLY A 46 11.09 3.17 -16.88
CA GLY A 46 10.66 1.99 -17.61
C GLY A 46 10.87 0.67 -16.85
N TYR A 47 11.18 0.73 -15.56
CA TYR A 47 11.36 -0.44 -14.71
C TYR A 47 10.10 -0.68 -13.87
N HIS A 48 9.47 -1.83 -14.06
CA HIS A 48 8.30 -2.24 -13.27
C HIS A 48 8.60 -3.53 -12.53
N ARG A 49 8.67 -3.45 -11.20
CA ARG A 49 8.82 -4.66 -10.38
C ARG A 49 7.59 -5.54 -10.54
N TYR A 50 7.80 -6.83 -10.77
CA TYR A 50 6.74 -7.83 -10.91
C TYR A 50 5.74 -7.81 -9.74
N ARG A 51 6.19 -7.43 -8.53
CA ARG A 51 5.35 -7.32 -7.31
C ARG A 51 4.14 -6.39 -7.44
N TYR A 52 4.14 -5.47 -8.40
CA TYR A 52 3.04 -4.52 -8.62
C TYR A 52 2.02 -5.00 -9.67
N TYR A 53 2.29 -6.10 -10.35
CA TYR A 53 1.35 -6.66 -11.32
C TYR A 53 0.28 -7.47 -10.60
N ILE A 54 -0.97 -7.24 -10.97
CA ILE A 54 -2.08 -8.09 -10.57
C ILE A 54 -2.02 -9.33 -11.45
N VAL A 55 -1.58 -10.44 -10.87
CA VAL A 55 -1.60 -11.73 -11.56
C VAL A 55 -3.06 -12.21 -11.55
N PRO A 56 -3.69 -12.46 -12.70
CA PRO A 56 -5.02 -13.03 -12.74
C PRO A 56 -4.99 -14.40 -12.03
N TYR A 57 -6.04 -14.68 -11.26
CA TYR A 57 -6.17 -15.99 -10.63
C TYR A 57 -6.19 -17.05 -11.75
N PRO A 58 -5.39 -18.13 -11.64
CA PRO A 58 -5.42 -19.17 -12.67
C PRO A 58 -6.83 -19.72 -12.76
N SER A 59 -7.46 -19.55 -13.92
CA SER A 59 -8.68 -20.26 -14.27
C SER A 59 -8.29 -21.71 -14.54
N GLU A 60 -8.69 -22.62 -13.64
CA GLU A 60 -8.66 -24.06 -13.91
C GLU A 60 -9.48 -24.40 -15.17
#